data_AF-A0A955XRQ7-F1
#
_entry.id   AF-A0A955XRQ7-F1
#
_cell.length_a   1.000
_cell.length_b   1.000
_cell.length_c   1.000
_cell.angle_alpha   90.00
_cell.angle_beta   90.00
_cell.angle_gamma   90.00
#
_symmetry.space_group_name_H-M   'P 1'
#
loop_
_entity.id
_entity.type
_entity.pdbx_description
1 polymer ?
#
loop_
_entity_poly.entity_id
_entity_poly.type
_entity_poly.pdbx_seq_one_letter_code
_entity_poly.pdbx_strand_id
1 'polypeptide(L)'
;ASTYLGRHAIRLLEQVLGRLPVIRSVYPKFRHAVSVVSLNESNALKHFVLAELGDGHWQPAFVTGEATWTRKGSQRRHFVLYVPSSTFVTGDLYVMDEERVLFLEMTVDEGVTAFLTGGLTLDDSLGDGHFVSPPKAPLFGAPDPQ
;
A
#
# COMPACT_ATOMS: atom_id res chain seq x y z
N ALA A 1 4.56 39.77 -3.45
CA ALA A 1 4.09 39.11 -2.22
C ALA A 1 3.12 37.95 -2.55
N SER A 2 3.53 36.99 -3.39
CA SER A 2 2.62 35.93 -3.91
C SER A 2 2.86 34.54 -3.31
N THR A 3 3.90 34.34 -2.51
CA THR A 3 4.27 33.01 -2.00
C THR A 3 3.48 32.59 -0.74
N TYR A 4 2.95 33.54 0.03
CA TYR A 4 2.19 33.26 1.26
C TYR A 4 0.72 32.92 0.99
N LEU A 5 0.10 33.60 0.03
CA LEU A 5 -1.28 33.33 -0.40
C LEU A 5 -1.42 31.98 -1.12
N GLY A 6 -0.43 31.60 -1.92
CA GLY A 6 -0.42 30.31 -2.63
C GLY A 6 -0.39 29.10 -1.68
N ARG A 7 0.46 29.12 -0.64
CA ARG A 7 0.55 27.99 0.32
C ARG A 7 -0.72 27.81 1.15
N HIS A 8 -1.42 28.89 1.47
CA HIS A 8 -2.69 28.77 2.21
C HIS A 8 -3.83 28.28 1.31
N ALA A 9 -3.86 28.69 0.05
CA ALA A 9 -4.82 28.19 -0.93
C ALA A 9 -4.65 26.69 -1.20
N ILE A 10 -3.40 26.21 -1.31
CA ILE A 10 -3.09 24.79 -1.51
C ILE A 10 -3.52 23.95 -0.28
N ARG A 11 -3.20 24.38 0.95
CA ARG A 11 -3.66 23.69 2.17
C ARG A 11 -5.18 23.67 2.33
N LEU A 12 -5.85 24.73 1.90
CA LEU A 12 -7.32 24.77 1.88
C LEU A 12 -7.89 23.82 0.84
N LEU A 13 -7.25 23.70 -0.33
CA LEU A 13 -7.65 22.76 -1.36
C LEU A 13 -7.44 21.30 -0.90
N GLU A 14 -6.32 20.98 -0.28
CA GLU A 14 -6.04 19.67 0.36
C GLU A 14 -7.10 19.33 1.42
N GLN A 15 -7.45 20.29 2.30
CA GLN A 15 -8.48 20.09 3.31
C GLN A 15 -9.89 19.94 2.73
N VAL A 16 -10.17 20.55 1.58
CA VAL A 16 -11.48 20.45 0.91
C VAL A 16 -11.58 19.14 0.14
N LEU A 17 -10.55 18.77 -0.62
CA LEU A 17 -10.45 17.48 -1.31
C LEU A 17 -10.49 16.31 -0.31
N GLY A 18 -9.79 16.41 0.82
CA GLY A 18 -9.84 15.43 1.92
C GLY A 18 -11.21 15.35 2.63
N ARG A 19 -12.14 16.28 2.37
CA ARG A 19 -13.50 16.28 2.92
C ARG A 19 -14.58 15.98 1.87
N LEU A 20 -14.21 15.77 0.59
CA LEU A 20 -15.20 15.52 -0.45
C LEU A 20 -15.94 14.17 -0.22
N PRO A 21 -17.28 14.18 -0.22
CA PRO A 21 -18.12 13.03 0.11
C PRO A 21 -18.01 11.85 -0.88
N VAL A 22 -17.33 12.02 -2.02
CA VAL A 22 -17.05 10.93 -2.97
C VAL A 22 -16.19 9.84 -2.31
N ILE A 23 -15.15 10.23 -1.57
CA ILE A 23 -14.31 9.30 -0.80
C ILE A 23 -15.14 8.67 0.32
N ARG A 24 -15.84 9.46 1.14
CA ARG A 24 -16.64 8.95 2.27
C ARG A 24 -17.87 8.09 1.91
N SER A 25 -18.40 8.17 0.69
CA SER A 25 -19.58 7.38 0.27
C SER A 25 -19.22 6.06 -0.43
N VAL A 26 -18.07 6.02 -1.11
CA VAL A 26 -17.51 4.80 -1.73
C VAL A 26 -16.73 3.99 -0.69
N TYR A 27 -15.99 4.65 0.19
CA TYR A 27 -15.12 4.04 1.19
C TYR A 27 -15.80 3.00 2.11
N PRO A 28 -17.04 3.19 2.62
CA PRO A 28 -17.71 2.15 3.41
C PRO A 28 -18.07 0.89 2.60
N LYS A 29 -18.46 1.07 1.34
CA LYS A 29 -18.76 -0.04 0.42
C LYS A 29 -17.48 -0.77 0.01
N PHE A 30 -16.40 -0.03 -0.12
CA PHE A 30 -15.09 -0.57 -0.41
C PHE A 30 -14.50 -1.32 0.80
N ARG A 31 -14.61 -0.78 2.01
CA ARG A 31 -14.29 -1.48 3.27
C ARG A 31 -14.99 -2.82 3.34
N HIS A 32 -16.21 -2.93 2.82
CA HIS A 32 -16.89 -4.21 2.68
C HIS A 32 -16.17 -5.14 1.69
N ALA A 33 -15.81 -4.69 0.49
CA ALA A 33 -15.07 -5.50 -0.49
C ALA A 33 -13.69 -5.96 0.01
N VAL A 34 -12.91 -5.07 0.62
CA VAL A 34 -11.62 -5.43 1.26
C VAL A 34 -11.83 -6.32 2.47
N SER A 35 -12.91 -6.10 3.24
CA SER A 35 -13.24 -7.02 4.33
C SER A 35 -13.50 -8.41 3.77
N VAL A 36 -14.24 -8.57 2.66
CA VAL A 36 -14.54 -9.86 2.03
C VAL A 36 -13.27 -10.58 1.56
N VAL A 37 -12.30 -9.86 0.99
CA VAL A 37 -10.98 -10.42 0.68
C VAL A 37 -10.20 -10.77 1.97
N SER A 38 -10.42 -10.03 3.05
CA SER A 38 -9.80 -10.24 4.37
C SER A 38 -10.59 -11.17 5.31
N LEU A 39 -11.75 -11.71 4.91
CA LEU A 39 -12.76 -12.23 5.84
C LEU A 39 -12.37 -13.54 6.52
N ASN A 40 -11.24 -14.16 6.14
CA ASN A 40 -10.87 -15.46 6.68
C ASN A 40 -9.70 -15.48 7.67
N GLU A 41 -8.91 -14.40 7.84
CA GLU A 41 -7.98 -14.29 8.98
C GLU A 41 -7.70 -12.82 9.33
N SER A 42 -7.53 -12.56 10.62
CA SER A 42 -7.29 -11.25 11.22
C SER A 42 -6.19 -10.45 10.52
N ASN A 43 -6.58 -9.46 9.71
CA ASN A 43 -5.74 -8.52 8.94
C ASN A 43 -4.89 -9.12 7.79
N ALA A 44 -5.54 -9.67 6.76
CA ALA A 44 -4.87 -10.17 5.56
C ALA A 44 -4.21 -9.08 4.66
N LEU A 45 -4.49 -7.79 4.83
CA LEU A 45 -3.85 -6.69 4.08
C LEU A 45 -3.24 -5.72 5.09
N LYS A 46 -1.92 -5.73 5.26
CA LYS A 46 -1.24 -4.98 6.34
C LYS A 46 -0.69 -3.65 5.89
N HIS A 47 -0.13 -3.58 4.68
CA HIS A 47 0.60 -2.42 4.20
C HIS A 47 0.37 -2.19 2.71
N PHE A 48 0.39 -0.93 2.31
CA PHE A 48 0.47 -0.50 0.92
C PHE A 48 1.93 -0.16 0.58
N VAL A 49 2.44 -0.72 -0.50
CA VAL A 49 3.88 -0.71 -0.83
C VAL A 49 4.09 -0.51 -2.32
N LEU A 50 5.31 -0.16 -2.71
CA LEU A 50 5.77 -0.26 -4.10
C LEU A 50 6.65 -1.49 -4.28
N ALA A 51 6.34 -2.28 -5.30
CA ALA A 51 7.09 -3.46 -5.71
C ALA A 51 7.97 -3.12 -6.92
N GLU A 52 9.26 -3.47 -6.86
CA GLU A 52 10.18 -3.27 -7.97
C GLU A 52 10.06 -4.42 -8.99
N LEU A 53 9.48 -4.13 -10.16
CA LEU A 53 9.35 -5.14 -11.22
C LEU A 53 10.62 -5.26 -12.08
N GLY A 54 11.51 -4.26 -12.00
CA GLY A 54 12.77 -4.16 -12.75
C GLY A 54 12.79 -2.95 -13.68
N ASP A 55 13.98 -2.61 -14.18
CA ASP A 55 14.20 -1.51 -15.13
C ASP A 55 13.64 -0.15 -14.67
N GLY A 56 13.69 0.11 -13.35
CA GLY A 56 13.15 1.33 -12.75
C GLY A 56 11.62 1.39 -12.67
N HIS A 57 10.91 0.31 -13.00
CA HIS A 57 9.46 0.23 -12.88
C HIS A 57 9.05 -0.21 -11.48
N TRP A 58 8.15 0.58 -10.88
CA TRP A 58 7.56 0.33 -9.58
C TRP A 58 6.05 0.16 -9.72
N GLN A 59 5.51 -0.84 -9.06
CA GLN A 59 4.08 -1.14 -9.10
C GLN A 59 3.50 -1.08 -7.69
N PRO A 60 2.40 -0.32 -7.47
CA PRO A 60 1.72 -0.35 -6.19
C PRO A 60 1.18 -1.74 -5.88
N ALA A 61 1.24 -2.13 -4.61
CA ALA A 61 0.83 -3.45 -4.16
C ALA A 61 0.41 -3.42 -2.69
N PHE A 62 -0.25 -4.49 -2.25
CA PHE A 62 -0.58 -4.70 -0.85
C PHE A 62 0.17 -5.90 -0.29
N VAL A 63 0.74 -5.76 0.89
CA VAL A 63 1.37 -6.90 1.59
C VAL A 63 0.28 -7.76 2.20
N THR A 64 0.20 -9.01 1.74
CA THR A 64 -0.76 -10.02 2.20
C THR A 64 -0.15 -11.15 3.01
N GLY A 65 1.18 -11.24 3.02
CA GLY A 65 1.89 -12.26 3.76
C GLY A 65 3.36 -11.94 3.90
N GLU A 66 4.00 -12.69 4.78
CA GLU A 66 5.44 -12.64 4.99
C GLU A 66 5.95 -14.07 5.11
N ALA A 67 7.07 -14.36 4.45
CA ALA A 67 7.71 -15.66 4.50
C ALA A 67 9.21 -15.49 4.65
N THR A 68 9.83 -16.43 5.35
CA THR A 68 11.29 -16.48 5.46
C THR A 68 11.76 -17.86 5.04
N TRP A 69 12.67 -17.93 4.07
CA TRP A 69 13.28 -19.20 3.68
C TRP A 69 14.77 -19.04 3.35
N THR A 70 15.48 -20.17 3.37
CA THR A 70 16.92 -20.20 3.08
C THR A 70 17.15 -20.50 1.61
N ARG A 71 17.88 -19.61 0.92
CA ARG A 71 18.32 -19.82 -0.46
C ARG A 71 19.83 -19.60 -0.53
N LYS A 72 20.58 -20.57 -1.09
CA LYS A 72 22.05 -20.52 -1.19
C LYS A 72 22.78 -20.28 0.15
N GLY A 73 22.22 -20.79 1.25
CA GLY A 73 22.82 -20.67 2.59
C GLY A 73 22.55 -19.35 3.32
N SER A 74 21.88 -18.38 2.68
CA SER A 74 21.39 -17.16 3.37
C SER A 74 19.89 -17.28 3.61
N GLN A 75 19.47 -17.09 4.87
CA GLN A 75 18.06 -16.88 5.21
C GLN A 75 17.64 -15.49 4.73
N ARG A 76 16.56 -15.42 3.96
CA ARG A 76 16.02 -14.16 3.43
C ARG A 76 14.56 -14.01 3.79
N ARG A 77 14.17 -12.78 4.06
CA ARG A 77 12.79 -12.37 4.29
C ARG A 77 12.17 -11.95 2.97
N HIS A 78 10.93 -12.36 2.77
CA HIS A 78 10.17 -12.09 1.57
C HIS A 78 8.75 -11.67 1.92
N PHE A 79 8.18 -10.80 1.09
CA PHE A 79 6.80 -10.38 1.22
C PHE A 79 5.96 -11.00 0.11
N VAL A 80 4.77 -11.46 0.49
CA VAL A 80 3.72 -11.83 -0.46
C VAL A 80 2.92 -10.58 -0.76
N LEU A 81 2.90 -10.19 -2.02
CA LEU A 81 2.30 -8.97 -2.52
C LEU A 81 1.10 -9.32 -3.40
N TYR A 82 -0.04 -8.70 -3.11
CA TYR A 82 -1.20 -8.68 -3.98
C TYR A 82 -1.23 -7.40 -4.79
N VAL A 83 -1.25 -7.55 -6.11
CA VAL A 83 -1.29 -6.46 -7.08
C VAL A 83 -2.64 -6.50 -7.78
N PRO A 84 -3.59 -5.64 -7.40
CA PRO A 84 -4.92 -5.66 -7.99
C PRO A 84 -4.90 -5.24 -9.46
N SER A 85 -5.74 -5.91 -10.25
CA SER A 85 -6.10 -5.52 -11.61
C SER A 85 -7.27 -4.53 -11.59
N SER A 86 -7.78 -4.17 -12.77
CA SER A 86 -8.82 -3.12 -12.95
C SER A 86 -10.12 -3.36 -12.16
N THR A 87 -10.43 -4.59 -11.81
CA THR A 87 -11.64 -4.94 -11.02
C THR A 87 -11.36 -5.00 -9.51
N PHE A 88 -10.10 -4.81 -9.08
CA PHE A 88 -9.59 -4.86 -7.70
C PHE A 88 -9.76 -6.21 -6.96
N VAL A 89 -10.73 -7.04 -7.36
CA VAL A 89 -11.02 -8.39 -6.83
C VAL A 89 -10.10 -9.45 -7.44
N THR A 90 -9.65 -9.24 -8.67
CA THR A 90 -8.65 -10.07 -9.34
C THR A 90 -7.32 -9.34 -9.41
N GLY A 91 -6.22 -10.07 -9.32
CA GLY A 91 -4.89 -9.49 -9.39
C GLY A 91 -3.80 -10.55 -9.43
N ASP A 92 -2.57 -10.09 -9.57
CA ASP A 92 -1.39 -10.94 -9.55
C ASP A 92 -0.86 -11.07 -8.12
N LEU A 93 -0.19 -12.20 -7.85
CA LEU A 93 0.52 -12.43 -6.61
C LEU A 93 2.01 -12.53 -6.88
N TYR A 94 2.79 -11.77 -6.13
CA TYR A 94 4.24 -11.80 -6.20
C TYR A 94 4.83 -12.18 -4.86
N VAL A 95 5.94 -12.90 -4.88
CA VAL A 95 6.78 -13.10 -3.70
C VAL A 95 8.10 -12.41 -4.00
N MET A 96 8.42 -11.38 -3.23
CA MET A 96 9.58 -10.52 -3.49
C MET A 96 10.50 -10.45 -2.28
N ASP A 97 11.80 -10.42 -2.53
CA ASP A 97 12.82 -10.12 -1.52
C ASP A 97 12.53 -8.74 -0.90
N GLU A 98 12.79 -8.60 0.41
CA GLU A 98 12.56 -7.35 1.16
C GLU A 98 13.17 -6.13 0.48
N GLU A 99 14.34 -6.26 -0.15
CA GLU A 99 15.04 -5.14 -0.80
C GLU A 99 14.32 -4.61 -2.05
N ARG A 100 13.37 -5.38 -2.62
CA ARG A 100 12.60 -5.00 -3.81
C ARG A 100 11.22 -4.43 -3.46
N VAL A 101 10.99 -4.18 -2.18
CA VAL A 101 9.71 -3.69 -1.65
C VAL A 101 9.94 -2.41 -0.85
N LEU A 102 9.34 -1.31 -1.29
CA LEU A 102 9.37 -0.03 -0.58
C LEU A 102 8.06 0.18 0.16
N PHE A 103 8.12 0.34 1.48
CA PHE A 103 6.96 0.64 2.29
C PHE A 103 6.67 2.14 2.26
N LEU A 104 5.40 2.48 2.06
CA LEU A 104 4.93 3.86 2.07
C LEU A 104 4.34 4.19 3.44
N GLU A 105 4.46 5.44 3.88
CA GLU A 105 3.77 5.99 5.06
C GLU A 105 2.29 6.24 4.73
N MET A 106 1.61 5.20 4.24
CA MET A 106 0.21 5.24 3.85
C MET A 106 -0.55 4.12 4.54
N THR A 107 -1.76 4.42 4.95
CA THR A 107 -2.71 3.40 5.37
C THR A 107 -3.15 2.57 4.15
N VAL A 108 -3.59 1.32 4.40
CA VAL A 108 -4.18 0.46 3.35
C VAL A 108 -5.34 1.17 2.64
N ASP A 109 -6.12 1.93 3.41
CA ASP A 109 -7.27 2.71 2.96
C ASP A 109 -6.89 3.86 1.99
N GLU A 110 -5.77 4.53 2.22
CA GLU A 110 -5.22 5.53 1.31
C GLU A 110 -4.65 4.87 0.05
N GLY A 111 -3.96 3.74 0.18
CA GLY A 111 -3.44 2.97 -0.96
C GLY A 111 -4.52 2.45 -1.89
N VAL A 112 -5.64 2.00 -1.31
CA VAL A 112 -6.87 1.68 -2.04
C VAL A 112 -7.37 2.87 -2.84
N THR A 113 -7.43 4.04 -2.20
CA THR A 113 -7.93 5.26 -2.83
C THR A 113 -7.02 5.65 -3.99
N ALA A 114 -5.69 5.48 -3.83
CA ALA A 114 -4.73 5.65 -4.91
C ALA A 114 -5.04 4.72 -6.09
N PHE A 115 -5.29 3.43 -5.85
CA PHE A 115 -5.65 2.50 -6.92
C PHE A 115 -6.93 2.89 -7.66
N LEU A 116 -8.01 3.21 -6.92
CA LEU A 116 -9.31 3.54 -7.51
C LEU A 116 -9.29 4.85 -8.31
N THR A 117 -8.41 5.77 -7.93
CA THR A 117 -8.25 7.07 -8.60
C THR A 117 -7.21 7.03 -9.72
N GLY A 118 -6.59 5.87 -9.98
CA GLY A 118 -5.54 5.74 -10.99
C GLY A 118 -4.22 6.42 -10.59
N GLY A 119 -3.95 6.56 -9.29
CA GLY A 119 -2.72 7.10 -8.75
C GLY A 119 -2.75 8.59 -8.38
N LEU A 120 -3.91 9.26 -8.46
CA LEU A 120 -4.03 10.70 -8.18
C LEU A 120 -3.55 11.08 -6.77
N THR A 121 -3.77 10.21 -5.78
CA THR A 121 -3.33 10.45 -4.40
C THR A 121 -1.94 9.86 -4.10
N LEU A 122 -1.30 9.21 -5.07
CA LEU A 122 0.02 8.61 -4.91
C LEU A 122 1.14 9.64 -5.08
N ASP A 123 0.93 10.65 -5.94
CA ASP A 123 1.92 11.70 -6.25
C ASP A 123 2.39 12.44 -4.99
N ASP A 124 1.44 12.82 -4.12
CA ASP A 124 1.71 13.49 -2.85
C ASP A 124 2.61 12.64 -1.93
N SER A 125 2.40 11.32 -1.90
CA SER A 125 3.19 10.41 -1.05
C SER A 125 4.60 10.13 -1.60
N LEU A 126 4.79 10.17 -2.92
CA LEU A 126 6.09 9.96 -3.56
C LEU A 126 6.95 11.23 -3.56
N GLY A 127 6.34 12.40 -3.77
CA GLY A 127 7.04 13.68 -3.85
C GLY A 127 7.74 14.10 -2.55
N ASP A 128 7.14 13.75 -1.41
CA ASP A 128 7.65 14.09 -0.08
C ASP A 128 8.57 13.01 0.52
N GLY A 129 8.80 11.90 -0.21
CA GLY A 129 9.73 10.86 0.20
C GLY A 129 9.31 10.11 1.47
N HIS A 130 8.00 9.95 1.68
CA HIS A 130 7.39 9.23 2.80
C HIS A 130 7.56 7.71 2.68
N PHE A 131 8.82 7.26 2.60
CA PHE A 131 9.21 5.86 2.64
C PHE A 131 9.56 5.47 4.07
N VAL A 132 9.01 4.36 4.52
CA VAL A 132 9.30 3.80 5.84
C VAL A 132 10.11 2.52 5.69
N SER A 133 10.98 2.24 6.64
CA SER A 133 11.66 0.95 6.68
C SER A 133 10.64 -0.18 6.89
N PRO A 134 10.87 -1.37 6.33
CA PRO A 134 10.05 -2.53 6.61
C PRO A 134 9.95 -2.76 8.12
N PRO A 135 8.77 -3.08 8.68
CA PRO A 135 8.64 -3.34 10.10
C PRO A 135 9.54 -4.50 10.54
N LYS A 136 10.31 -4.30 11.62
CA LYS A 136 11.27 -5.30 12.13
C LYS A 136 10.60 -6.54 12.73
N ALA A 137 9.39 -6.39 13.25
CA ALA A 137 8.60 -7.51 13.73
C ALA A 137 7.86 -8.18 12.55
N PRO A 138 7.59 -9.50 12.63
CA PRO A 138 6.74 -10.18 11.67
C PRO A 138 5.39 -9.47 11.53
N LEU A 139 4.99 -9.16 10.29
CA LEU A 139 3.75 -8.46 9.97
C LEU A 139 2.51 -9.32 10.24
N PHE A 140 2.70 -10.61 10.02
CA PHE A 140 1.78 -11.68 10.31
C PHE A 140 2.44 -12.46 11.43
N GLY A 141 1.67 -12.86 12.46
CA GLY A 141 2.22 -13.61 13.60
C GLY A 141 3.12 -14.75 13.10
N ALA A 142 4.17 -15.07 13.85
CA ALA A 142 5.10 -16.11 13.44
C ALA A 142 4.33 -17.37 13.02
N PRO A 143 4.56 -17.91 11.81
CA PRO A 143 3.92 -19.16 11.42
C PRO A 143 4.29 -20.21 12.45
N ASP A 144 3.29 -20.95 12.91
CA ASP A 144 3.46 -22.01 13.91
C ASP A 144 4.54 -22.98 13.40
N PRO A 145 5.63 -23.25 14.15
CA PRO A 145 6.64 -24.19 13.71
C PRO A 145 6.00 -25.57 13.56
N GLN A 146 5.95 -26.07 12.32
CA GLN A 146 5.51 -27.44 12.00
C GLN A 146 6.44 -28.49 12.62
#